data_AF-A0AAV6XMD5-F1
#
_entry.id   AF-A0AAV6XMD5-F1
#
_cell.length_a   1.000
_cell.length_b   1.000
_cell.length_c   1.000
_cell.angle_alpha   90.00
_cell.angle_beta   90.00
_cell.angle_gamma   90.00
#
_symmetry.space_group_name_H-M   'P 1'
#
loop_
_entity.id
_entity.type
_entity.pdbx_description
1 polymer ?
#
loop_
_entity_poly.entity_id
_entity_poly.type
_entity_poly.pdbx_seq_one_letter_code
_entity_poly.pdbx_strand_id
1 'polypeptide(L)'
;MDGINQAAHGWTVEAKNFFIDLLHEVRGCNDIRGNSVDNNLLESWSNRLNHKLGGFTISSVQNRFDMLYRWFHIFNVITSDSGFHWDRVENLIKSSKKK
;
A
#
# COMPACT_ATOMS: atom_id res chain seq x y z
N MET A 1 10.90 9.90 -22.35
CA MET A 1 11.80 10.57 -21.38
C MET A 1 10.98 11.76 -20.92
N ASP A 2 10.36 11.77 -19.74
CA ASP A 2 10.94 11.51 -18.43
C ASP A 2 10.11 10.58 -17.55
N GLY A 3 10.80 9.62 -16.93
CA GLY A 3 10.25 8.70 -15.95
C GLY A 3 10.15 9.35 -14.58
N ILE A 4 9.07 8.99 -13.87
CA ILE A 4 9.00 8.89 -12.41
C ILE A 4 9.48 10.17 -11.70
N ASN A 5 8.79 11.28 -11.95
CA ASN A 5 8.92 12.48 -11.12
C ASN A 5 8.03 12.35 -9.89
N GLN A 6 8.59 11.93 -8.76
CA GLN A 6 8.60 12.76 -7.55
C GLN A 6 9.44 12.09 -6.46
N ALA A 7 10.47 12.80 -6.06
CA ALA A 7 11.36 12.55 -4.95
C ALA A 7 10.66 11.92 -3.72
N ALA A 8 10.98 10.66 -3.43
CA ALA A 8 10.68 10.00 -2.17
C ALA A 8 11.56 10.57 -1.04
N HIS A 9 11.37 11.82 -0.65
CA HIS A 9 12.07 12.42 0.50
C HIS A 9 11.34 12.14 1.83
N GLY A 10 11.06 10.87 2.14
CA GLY A 10 10.50 10.50 3.45
C GLY A 10 10.05 9.05 3.63
N TRP A 11 9.63 8.36 2.56
CA TRP A 11 9.21 6.96 2.63
C TRP A 11 10.39 5.99 2.55
N THR A 12 11.17 5.89 3.63
CA THR A 12 12.23 4.89 3.80
C THR A 12 11.67 3.46 3.83
N VAL A 13 12.54 2.45 3.75
CA VAL A 13 12.13 1.05 3.94
C VAL A 13 11.45 0.86 5.29
N GLU A 14 11.98 1.50 6.34
CA GLU A 14 11.40 1.47 7.68
C GLU A 14 10.00 2.10 7.71
N ALA A 15 9.81 3.27 7.11
CA ALA A 15 8.50 3.94 7.04
C ALA A 15 7.47 3.09 6.29
N LYS A 16 7.89 2.42 5.20
CA LYS A 16 7.03 1.54 4.42
C LYS A 16 6.60 0.33 5.22
N ASN A 17 7.52 -0.33 5.91
CA ASN A 17 7.22 -1.50 6.73
C ASN A 17 6.31 -1.13 7.89
N PHE A 18 6.63 -0.04 8.61
CA PHE A 18 5.79 0.44 9.70
C PHE A 18 4.39 0.81 9.21
N PHE A 19 4.26 1.43 8.03
CA PHE A 19 2.94 1.72 7.48
C PHE A 19 2.17 0.45 7.06
N ILE A 20 2.85 -0.59 6.59
CA ILE A 20 2.22 -1.90 6.34
C ILE A 20 1.67 -2.48 7.64
N ASP A 21 2.41 -2.40 8.75
CA ASP A 21 1.94 -2.84 10.07
C ASP A 21 0.67 -2.07 10.49
N LEU A 22 0.67 -0.74 10.32
CA LEU A 22 -0.50 0.11 10.56
C LEU A 22 -1.72 -0.32 9.72
N LEU A 23 -1.52 -0.72 8.46
CA LEU A 23 -2.59 -1.23 7.60
C LEU A 23 -3.11 -2.59 8.08
N HIS A 24 -2.25 -3.45 8.61
CA HIS A 24 -2.66 -4.74 9.17
C HIS A 24 -3.53 -4.57 10.43
N GLU A 25 -3.24 -3.59 11.27
CA GLU A 25 -4.04 -3.28 12.47
C GLU A 25 -5.48 -2.87 12.12
N VAL A 26 -5.68 -2.18 10.99
CA VAL A 26 -6.99 -1.69 10.57
C VAL A 26 -7.81 -2.77 9.84
N ARG A 27 -7.21 -3.86 9.36
CA ARG A 27 -7.95 -4.94 8.67
C ARG A 27 -8.97 -5.67 9.58
N GLY A 28 -9.01 -5.40 10.89
CA GLY A 28 -10.06 -5.83 11.81
C GLY A 28 -11.23 -4.84 11.98
N CYS A 29 -11.12 -3.61 11.51
CA CYS A 29 -12.15 -2.58 11.60
C CYS A 29 -12.79 -2.32 10.22
N ASN A 30 -14.11 -2.14 10.18
CA ASN A 30 -14.89 -1.84 8.98
C ASN A 30 -14.64 -0.41 8.42
N ASP A 31 -13.50 0.20 8.75
CA ASP A 31 -13.20 1.63 8.52
C ASP A 31 -12.58 1.90 7.15
N ILE A 32 -12.23 0.84 6.40
CA ILE A 32 -11.79 0.94 5.00
C ILE A 32 -12.95 0.48 4.11
N ARG A 33 -13.68 1.44 3.54
CA ARG A 33 -14.74 1.17 2.56
C ARG A 33 -14.22 1.46 1.16
N GLY A 34 -13.77 0.41 0.47
CA GLY A 34 -13.17 0.55 -0.85
C GLY A 34 -11.85 1.31 -0.79
N ASN A 35 -11.71 2.36 -1.61
CA ASN A 35 -10.52 3.23 -1.64
C ASN A 35 -10.64 4.44 -0.70
N SER A 36 -11.70 4.55 0.11
CA SER A 36 -11.88 5.67 1.02
C SER A 36 -11.45 5.27 2.43
N VAL A 37 -10.61 6.12 3.03
CA VAL A 37 -10.15 6.03 4.41
C VAL A 37 -10.70 7.26 5.14
N ASP A 38 -11.22 7.04 6.35
CA ASP A 38 -11.69 8.12 7.20
C ASP A 38 -10.55 9.11 7.55
N ASN A 39 -10.87 10.41 7.60
CA ASN A 39 -9.87 11.44 7.89
C ASN A 39 -9.23 11.28 9.27
N ASN A 40 -9.99 10.83 10.29
CA ASN A 40 -9.44 10.59 11.62
C ASN A 40 -8.43 9.44 11.61
N LEU A 41 -8.66 8.44 10.75
CA LEU A 41 -7.74 7.34 10.57
C LEU A 41 -6.44 7.77 9.86
N LEU A 42 -6.56 8.60 8.81
CA LEU A 42 -5.40 9.19 8.15
C LEU A 42 -4.58 10.07 9.11
N GLU A 43 -5.24 10.85 9.96
CA GLU A 43 -4.60 11.66 10.99
C GLU A 43 -3.91 10.78 12.05
N SER A 44 -4.57 9.72 12.52
CA SER A 44 -3.97 8.74 13.43
C SER A 44 -2.70 8.10 12.87
N TRP A 45 -2.74 7.66 11.60
CA TRP A 45 -1.56 7.12 10.93
C TRP A 45 -0.45 8.17 10.77
N SER A 46 -0.78 9.39 10.36
CA SER A 46 0.18 10.49 10.23
C SER A 46 0.85 10.80 11.57
N ASN A 47 0.10 10.87 12.66
CA ASN A 47 0.62 11.11 14.00
C ASN A 47 1.57 9.99 14.45
N ARG A 48 1.22 8.73 14.22
CA ARG A 48 2.08 7.58 14.58
C ARG A 48 3.36 7.53 13.75
N LEU A 49 3.27 7.84 12.45
CA LEU A 49 4.44 7.96 11.59
C LEU A 49 5.35 9.11 12.03
N ASN A 50 4.78 10.27 12.34
CA ASN A 50 5.54 11.42 12.81
C ASN A 50 6.21 11.17 14.16
N HIS A 51 5.52 10.50 15.08
CA HIS A 51 6.08 10.14 16.38
C HIS A 51 7.33 9.28 16.25
N LYS A 52 7.37 8.35 15.28
CA LYS A 52 8.50 7.44 15.09
C LYS A 52 9.60 8.00 14.18
N LEU A 53 9.21 8.67 13.09
CA LEU A 53 10.11 8.95 11.96
C LEU A 53 10.11 10.42 11.53
N GLY A 54 9.08 11.19 11.89
CA GLY A 54 8.91 12.60 11.49
C GLY A 54 8.66 12.84 10.00
N GLY A 55 8.12 14.00 9.64
CA GLY A 55 8.03 14.46 8.25
C GLY A 55 6.88 13.91 7.41
N PHE A 56 5.83 13.37 8.03
CA PHE A 56 4.65 12.85 7.35
C PHE A 56 3.48 13.82 7.46
N THR A 57 2.81 14.10 6.35
CA THR A 57 1.55 14.87 6.34
C THR A 57 0.39 13.91 6.09
N ILE A 58 -0.82 14.31 6.46
CA ILE A 58 -2.04 13.54 6.16
C ILE A 58 -2.10 13.22 4.65
N SER A 59 -1.81 14.20 3.79
CA SER A 59 -1.80 14.02 2.34
C SER A 59 -0.70 13.06 1.86
N SER A 60 0.49 13.06 2.47
CA SER A 60 1.55 12.12 2.07
C SER A 60 1.22 10.67 2.47
N VAL A 61 0.49 10.49 3.58
CA VAL A 61 -0.04 9.19 4.04
C VAL A 61 -1.19 8.72 3.13
N GLN A 62 -2.13 9.60 2.79
CA GLN A 62 -3.23 9.30 1.88
C GLN A 62 -2.72 8.87 0.50
N ASN A 63 -1.80 9.64 -0.10
CA ASN A 63 -1.19 9.29 -1.38
C ASN A 63 -0.51 7.91 -1.34
N ARG A 64 0.12 7.56 -0.21
CA ARG A 64 0.75 6.24 -0.04
C ARG A 64 -0.29 5.12 0.05
N PHE A 65 -1.36 5.33 0.80
CA PHE A 65 -2.49 4.40 0.88
C PHE A 65 -3.10 4.16 -0.50
N ASP A 66 -3.46 5.21 -1.23
CA ASP A 66 -4.10 5.12 -2.54
C ASP A 66 -3.25 4.33 -3.54
N MET A 67 -1.94 4.55 -3.51
CA MET A 67 -1.00 3.81 -4.35
C MET A 67 -1.00 2.31 -3.99
N LEU A 68 -0.91 1.97 -2.70
CA LEU A 68 -0.91 0.57 -2.26
C LEU A 68 -2.24 -0.13 -2.55
N TYR A 69 -3.36 0.55 -2.33
CA TYR A 69 -4.69 0.03 -2.62
C TYR A 69 -4.87 -0.24 -4.11
N ARG A 70 -4.42 0.69 -4.98
CA ARG A 70 -4.45 0.50 -6.43
C ARG A 70 -3.66 -0.73 -6.85
N TRP A 71 -2.43 -0.90 -6.35
CA TRP A 71 -1.63 -2.09 -6.65
C TRP A 71 -2.30 -3.37 -6.17
N PHE A 72 -2.77 -3.39 -4.91
CA PHE A 72 -3.50 -4.53 -4.36
C PHE A 72 -4.72 -4.90 -5.22
N HIS A 73 -5.49 -3.90 -5.68
CA HIS A 73 -6.62 -4.13 -6.56
C HIS A 73 -6.20 -4.72 -7.92
N ILE A 74 -5.16 -4.16 -8.56
CA ILE A 74 -4.60 -4.69 -9.81
C ILE A 74 -4.15 -6.14 -9.63
N PHE A 75 -3.43 -6.45 -8.55
CA PHE A 75 -3.00 -7.81 -8.23
C PHE A 75 -4.21 -8.74 -8.09
N ASN A 76 -5.22 -8.35 -7.32
CA ASN A 76 -6.43 -9.16 -7.14
C ASN A 76 -7.11 -9.44 -8.48
N VAL A 77 -7.32 -8.42 -9.32
CA VAL A 77 -7.95 -8.57 -10.65
C VAL A 77 -7.16 -9.53 -11.53
N ILE A 78 -5.83 -9.39 -11.61
CA ILE A 78 -4.97 -10.27 -12.41
C ILE A 78 -5.07 -11.72 -11.91
N THR A 79 -5.07 -11.93 -10.60
CA THR A 79 -5.12 -13.27 -10.00
C THR A 79 -6.51 -13.89 -9.96
N SER A 80 -7.58 -13.10 -10.03
CA SER A 80 -8.96 -13.60 -10.00
C SER A 80 -9.45 -14.10 -11.36
N ASP A 81 -8.96 -13.50 -12.45
CA ASP A 81 -9.62 -13.60 -13.76
C ASP A 81 -8.89 -14.50 -14.78
N SER A 82 -7.70 -15.01 -14.47
CA SER A 82 -6.93 -15.77 -15.47
C SER A 82 -5.84 -16.64 -14.85
N GLY A 83 -5.22 -17.48 -15.69
CA GLY A 83 -4.12 -18.39 -15.33
C GLY A 83 -2.85 -17.66 -14.94
N PHE A 84 -2.92 -16.84 -13.90
CA PHE A 84 -1.83 -16.16 -13.21
C PHE A 84 -2.02 -16.35 -11.71
N HIS A 85 -0.93 -16.64 -11.00
CA HIS A 85 -0.94 -16.82 -9.55
C HIS A 85 0.29 -16.16 -8.96
N TRP A 86 0.21 -15.82 -7.68
CA TRP A 86 1.37 -15.37 -6.92
C TRP A 86 2.27 -16.57 -6.59
N ASP A 87 3.48 -16.60 -7.14
CA ASP A 87 4.50 -17.55 -6.74
C ASP A 87 5.18 -17.03 -5.46
N ARG A 88 4.98 -17.76 -4.35
CA ARG A 88 5.54 -17.42 -3.03
C ARG A 88 7.05 -17.67 -2.93
N VAL A 89 7.62 -18.52 -3.78
CA VAL A 89 9.04 -18.86 -3.78
C VAL A 89 9.82 -17.74 -4.47
N GLU A 90 9.33 -17.29 -5.62
CA GLU A 90 10.01 -16.25 -6.42
C GLU A 90 9.49 -14.83 -6.17
N ASN A 91 8.42 -14.67 -5.38
CA ASN A 91 7.77 -13.39 -5.10
C ASN A 91 7.38 -12.61 -6.37
N LEU A 92 6.77 -13.31 -7.33
CA LEU A 92 6.32 -12.73 -8.59
C LEU A 92 5.03 -13.37 -9.10
N ILE A 93 4.34 -12.70 -10.01
CA ILE A 93 3.16 -13.27 -10.68
C ILE A 93 3.63 -14.23 -11.78
N LYS A 94 3.26 -15.52 -11.69
CA LYS A 94 3.50 -16.51 -12.73
C LYS A 94 2.24 -16.87 -13.48
N SER A 95 2.38 -17.10 -14.79
CA SER A 95 1.29 -17.71 -15.56
C SER A 95 1.21 -19.22 -15.31
N SER A 96 0.00 -19.75 -15.15
CA SER A 96 -0.30 -21.18 -15.06
C SER A 96 -0.43 -21.86 -16.44
N LYS A 97 -0.14 -21.18 -17.55
CA LYS A 97 -0.16 -21.81 -18.88
C LYS A 97 0.95 -22.86 -18.97
N LYS A 98 0.58 -24.13 -18.78
CA LYS A 98 1.33 -25.26 -19.35
C LYS A 98 1.29 -25.13 -20.88
N LYS A 99 2.46 -25.04 -21.51
CA LYS A 99 2.61 -25.40 -22.92
C LYS A 99 2.49 -26.91 -23.06
#